data_AF-A0A3P8XT27-F1
#
_entry.id   AF-A0A3P8XT27-F1
#
_cell.length_a   1.000
_cell.length_b   1.000
_cell.length_c   1.000
_cell.angle_alpha   90.00
_cell.angle_beta   90.00
_cell.angle_gamma   90.00
#
_symmetry.space_group_name_H-M   'P 1'
#
loop_
_entity.id
_entity.type
_entity.pdbx_description
1 polymer ?
#
loop_
_entity_poly.entity_id
_entity_poly.type
_entity_poly.pdbx_seq_one_letter_code
_entity_poly.pdbx_strand_id
1 'polypeptide(L)'
;MTFVGGWSQIMPATEEVQKICDQMRPQLPERYPIFKAITYQLQVVAGLNYCIKVETGVNCLGSLYIYVFRDLSDQLMLKDHVWRKLSELCEASTLPFPLDQIKQHAEDRTGKKYDIFRGINYKTERDEDAKYFIKVQVSECIKDHLILRVDYDRSPKSNPTLHNLLLDKTLQDPIEYFE
;
A
#
# COMPACT_ATOMS: atom_id res chain seq x y z
N MET A 1 -14.73 7.49 -0.74
CA MET A 1 -14.54 8.91 -1.10
C MET A 1 -13.08 9.11 -1.48
N THR A 2 -12.82 9.70 -2.64
CA THR A 2 -11.47 10.11 -3.06
C THR A 2 -11.20 11.51 -2.52
N PHE A 3 -10.25 11.63 -1.58
CA PHE A 3 -9.73 12.93 -1.19
C PHE A 3 -8.75 13.41 -2.26
N VAL A 4 -8.85 14.66 -2.70
CA VAL A 4 -7.90 15.24 -3.65
C VAL A 4 -6.48 15.09 -3.08
N GLY A 5 -5.56 14.47 -3.83
CA GLY A 5 -4.19 14.19 -3.40
C GLY A 5 -3.97 12.90 -2.60
N GLY A 6 -5.01 12.20 -2.13
CA GLY A 6 -4.87 10.91 -1.42
C GLY A 6 -5.03 9.71 -2.36
N TRP A 7 -4.31 8.62 -2.07
CA TRP A 7 -4.55 7.33 -2.74
C TRP A 7 -5.87 6.71 -2.31
N SER A 8 -6.56 6.08 -3.26
CA SER A 8 -7.77 5.31 -3.01
C SER A 8 -7.49 4.06 -2.18
N GLN A 9 -8.56 3.38 -1.75
CA GLN A 9 -8.46 1.98 -1.34
C GLN A 9 -7.92 1.11 -2.48
N ILE A 10 -7.38 -0.06 -2.12
CA ILE A 10 -7.00 -1.09 -3.09
C ILE A 10 -8.27 -1.64 -3.74
N MET A 11 -8.34 -1.56 -5.05
CA MET A 11 -9.45 -2.05 -5.86
C MET A 11 -8.98 -3.19 -6.77
N PRO A 12 -9.84 -4.17 -7.11
CA PRO A 12 -9.52 -5.17 -8.12
C PRO A 12 -9.30 -4.50 -9.48
N ALA A 13 -8.31 -4.97 -10.24
CA ALA A 13 -8.05 -4.44 -11.57
C ALA A 13 -9.25 -4.66 -12.50
N THR A 14 -9.60 -3.61 -13.26
CA THR A 14 -10.63 -3.65 -14.30
C THR A 14 -10.02 -3.92 -15.66
N GLU A 15 -10.84 -4.20 -16.67
CA GLU A 15 -10.38 -4.31 -18.06
C GLU A 15 -9.67 -3.04 -18.55
N GLU A 16 -10.12 -1.86 -18.11
CA GLU A 16 -9.45 -0.59 -18.43
C GLU A 16 -8.04 -0.53 -17.83
N VAL A 17 -7.90 -0.91 -16.55
CA VAL A 17 -6.60 -0.95 -15.87
C VAL A 17 -5.66 -1.96 -16.53
N GLN A 18 -6.19 -3.11 -16.96
CA GLN A 18 -5.40 -4.08 -17.73
C GLN A 18 -4.91 -3.47 -19.06
N LYS A 19 -5.77 -2.75 -19.80
CA LYS A 19 -5.36 -2.07 -21.04
C LYS A 19 -4.27 -1.03 -20.81
N ILE A 20 -4.36 -0.25 -19.74
CA ILE A 20 -3.30 0.69 -19.32
C ILE A 20 -1.99 -0.08 -19.10
N CYS A 21 -2.06 -1.18 -18.34
CA CYS A 21 -0.93 -2.03 -18.03
C CYS A 21 -0.26 -2.56 -19.31
N ASP A 22 -1.05 -3.12 -20.22
CA ASP A 22 -0.56 -3.66 -21.49
C ASP A 22 0.06 -2.59 -22.39
N GLN A 23 -0.49 -1.36 -22.40
CA GLN A 23 0.08 -0.23 -23.13
C GLN A 23 1.44 0.21 -22.58
N MET A 24 1.66 0.09 -21.27
CA MET A 24 2.94 0.44 -20.64
C MET A 24 3.97 -0.69 -20.72
N ARG A 25 3.52 -1.95 -20.91
CA ARG A 25 4.39 -3.14 -20.96
C ARG A 25 5.61 -3.00 -21.89
N PRO A 26 5.54 -2.41 -23.10
CA PRO A 26 6.70 -2.26 -23.97
C PRO A 26 7.80 -1.34 -23.41
N GLN A 27 7.48 -0.48 -22.45
CA GLN A 27 8.41 0.46 -21.82
C GLN A 27 9.17 -0.17 -20.63
N LEU A 28 8.76 -1.36 -20.18
CA LEU A 28 9.46 -2.08 -19.12
C LEU A 28 10.72 -2.79 -19.64
N PRO A 29 11.79 -2.83 -18.84
CA PRO A 29 13.05 -3.44 -19.26
C PRO A 29 12.95 -4.97 -19.40
N GLU A 30 12.09 -5.61 -18.61
CA GLU A 30 11.96 -7.07 -18.55
C GLU A 30 10.72 -7.57 -19.30
N ARG A 31 10.86 -8.76 -19.90
CA ARG A 31 9.75 -9.47 -20.54
C ARG A 31 9.22 -10.54 -19.59
N TYR A 32 8.05 -10.28 -19.04
CA TYR A 32 7.37 -11.23 -18.15
C TYR A 32 6.51 -12.22 -18.94
N PRO A 33 6.49 -13.51 -18.57
CA PRO A 33 5.68 -14.53 -19.23
C PRO A 33 4.19 -14.30 -19.02
N ILE A 34 3.80 -13.90 -17.81
CA ILE A 34 2.46 -13.42 -17.49
C ILE A 34 2.54 -11.91 -17.28
N PHE A 35 1.48 -11.17 -17.57
CA PHE A 35 1.43 -9.73 -17.30
C PHE A 35 -0.01 -9.28 -17.04
N LYS A 36 -0.52 -9.68 -15.88
CA LYS A 36 -1.92 -9.49 -15.51
C LYS A 36 -2.03 -8.49 -14.36
N ALA A 37 -2.77 -7.41 -14.56
CA ALA A 37 -3.14 -6.49 -13.50
C ALA A 37 -4.06 -7.21 -12.50
N ILE A 38 -3.72 -7.14 -11.21
CA ILE A 38 -4.44 -7.83 -10.13
C ILE A 38 -5.25 -6.83 -9.32
N THR A 39 -4.59 -5.80 -8.83
CA THR A 39 -5.21 -4.71 -8.07
C THR A 39 -4.60 -3.37 -8.48
N TYR A 40 -5.30 -2.29 -8.16
CA TYR A 40 -4.80 -0.94 -8.34
C TYR A 40 -5.28 0.01 -7.25
N GLN A 41 -4.52 1.07 -7.06
CA GLN A 41 -4.96 2.28 -6.38
C GLN A 41 -4.91 3.45 -7.37
N LEU A 42 -5.75 4.45 -7.13
CA LEU A 42 -5.82 5.67 -7.92
C LEU A 42 -5.67 6.88 -7.00
N GLN A 43 -4.97 7.89 -7.49
CA GLN A 43 -4.84 9.18 -6.82
C GLN A 43 -5.20 10.29 -7.81
N VAL A 44 -6.14 11.14 -7.41
CA VAL A 44 -6.59 12.28 -8.20
C VAL A 44 -5.65 13.46 -7.96
N VAL A 45 -5.06 13.97 -9.04
CA VAL A 45 -4.15 15.13 -9.09
C VAL A 45 -4.59 16.05 -10.23
N ALA A 46 -3.69 16.84 -10.84
CA ALA A 46 -3.92 17.45 -12.15
C ALA A 46 -3.86 16.39 -13.28
N GLY A 47 -4.76 15.40 -13.20
CA GLY A 47 -4.70 14.12 -13.90
C GLY A 47 -4.95 12.96 -12.93
N LEU A 48 -4.56 11.75 -13.30
CA LEU A 48 -4.73 10.54 -12.48
C LEU A 48 -3.40 9.78 -12.36
N ASN A 49 -2.97 9.53 -11.13
CA ASN A 49 -1.92 8.55 -10.86
C ASN A 49 -2.56 7.19 -10.59
N TYR A 50 -1.98 6.15 -11.18
CA TYR A 50 -2.31 4.74 -10.96
C TYR A 50 -1.11 4.05 -10.34
N CYS A 51 -1.33 3.27 -9.29
CA CYS A 51 -0.38 2.28 -8.78
C CYS A 51 -1.01 0.91 -9.03
N ILE A 52 -0.44 0.12 -9.94
CA ILE A 52 -1.03 -1.14 -10.41
C ILE A 52 -0.12 -2.29 -10.00
N LYS A 53 -0.68 -3.24 -9.25
CA LYS A 53 -0.05 -4.52 -8.92
C LYS A 53 -0.20 -5.47 -10.09
N VAL A 54 0.90 -6.01 -10.59
CA VAL A 54 0.96 -6.87 -11.76
C VAL A 54 1.54 -8.24 -11.38
N GLU A 55 0.80 -9.28 -11.73
CA GLU A 55 1.26 -10.66 -11.71
C GLU A 55 2.10 -10.93 -12.95
N THR A 56 3.35 -11.31 -12.73
CA THR A 56 4.33 -11.53 -13.80
C THR A 56 4.57 -13.01 -14.09
N GLY A 57 4.11 -13.91 -13.22
CA GLY A 57 4.37 -15.35 -13.32
C GLY A 57 5.83 -15.74 -13.03
N VAL A 58 6.66 -14.79 -12.59
CA VAL A 58 8.07 -15.00 -12.23
C VAL A 58 8.20 -14.84 -10.72
N ASN A 59 8.79 -15.82 -10.05
CA ASN A 59 9.16 -15.78 -8.62
C ASN A 59 8.00 -15.40 -7.66
N CYS A 60 7.40 -16.40 -7.00
CA CYS A 60 6.27 -16.25 -6.08
C CYS A 60 6.54 -15.40 -4.83
N LEU A 61 7.76 -14.88 -4.66
CA LEU A 61 8.20 -14.13 -3.48
C LEU A 61 7.96 -12.62 -3.59
N GLY A 62 7.40 -12.10 -4.70
CA GLY A 62 7.17 -10.67 -4.88
C GLY A 62 6.09 -10.34 -5.91
N SER A 63 5.83 -9.06 -6.11
CA SER A 63 4.94 -8.58 -7.17
C SER A 63 5.53 -7.33 -7.82
N LEU A 64 5.30 -7.19 -9.13
CA LEU A 64 5.65 -5.96 -9.84
C LEU A 64 4.58 -4.91 -9.56
N TYR A 65 5.00 -3.68 -9.30
CA TYR A 65 4.13 -2.52 -9.25
C TYR A 65 4.55 -1.55 -10.33
N ILE A 66 3.60 -1.07 -11.13
CA ILE A 66 3.83 -0.02 -12.11
C ILE A 66 3.05 1.24 -11.73
N TYR A 67 3.69 2.39 -11.92
CA TYR A 67 3.15 3.70 -11.64
C TYR A 67 2.88 4.38 -12.97
N VAL A 68 1.62 4.69 -13.23
CA VAL A 68 1.20 5.28 -14.51
C VAL A 68 0.49 6.59 -14.22
N PHE A 69 0.84 7.63 -14.96
CA PHE A 69 0.12 8.89 -14.93
C PHE A 69 -0.71 9.04 -16.20
N ARG A 70 -1.98 9.41 -16.04
CA ARG A 70 -2.88 9.85 -17.10
C ARG A 70 -3.05 11.36 -16.97
N ASP A 71 -2.68 12.11 -17.99
CA ASP A 71 -2.91 13.55 -18.01
C ASP A 71 -4.37 13.90 -18.38
N LEU A 72 -4.67 15.21 -18.47
CA LEU A 72 -6.01 15.70 -18.80
C LEU A 72 -6.40 15.50 -20.27
N SER A 73 -5.46 15.08 -21.13
CA SER A 73 -5.69 14.77 -22.55
C SER A 73 -5.76 13.25 -22.80
N ASP A 74 -5.94 12.45 -21.74
CA ASP A 74 -5.93 10.99 -21.74
C ASP A 74 -4.61 10.35 -22.19
N GLN A 75 -3.50 11.10 -22.19
CA GLN A 75 -2.19 10.54 -22.50
C GLN A 75 -1.64 9.77 -21.29
N LEU A 76 -1.22 8.52 -21.52
CA LEU A 76 -0.62 7.66 -20.50
C LEU A 76 0.91 7.73 -20.54
N MET A 77 1.52 7.86 -19.36
CA MET A 77 2.96 7.88 -19.16
C MET A 77 3.34 6.91 -18.04
N LEU A 78 4.23 5.97 -18.32
CA LEU A 78 4.88 5.19 -17.26
C LEU A 78 5.79 6.13 -16.47
N LYS A 79 5.53 6.26 -15.17
CA LYS A 79 6.32 7.08 -14.26
C LYS A 79 7.41 6.27 -13.57
N ASP A 80 7.06 5.07 -13.13
CA ASP A 80 8.00 4.20 -12.44
C ASP A 80 7.54 2.73 -12.52
N HIS A 81 8.45 1.81 -12.24
CA HIS A 81 8.15 0.41 -12.03
C HIS A 81 9.08 -0.15 -10.94
N VAL A 82 8.51 -0.85 -9.98
CA VAL A 82 9.24 -1.35 -8.82
C VAL A 82 8.86 -2.80 -8.56
N TRP A 83 9.86 -3.68 -8.50
CA TRP A 83 9.68 -5.01 -7.96
C TRP A 83 9.65 -4.95 -6.44
N ARG A 84 8.54 -5.35 -5.83
CA ARG A 84 8.38 -5.31 -4.37
C ARG A 84 8.26 -6.73 -3.83
N LYS A 85 9.21 -7.08 -2.98
CA LYS A 85 9.16 -8.27 -2.13
C LYS A 85 8.88 -7.78 -0.71
N LEU A 86 7.65 -7.96 -0.23
CA LEU A 86 7.38 -7.72 1.18
C LEU A 86 8.14 -8.74 2.02
N SER A 87 8.65 -8.30 3.17
CA SER A 87 9.28 -9.16 4.15
C SER A 87 8.35 -10.32 4.57
N GLU A 88 8.94 -11.31 5.23
CA GLU A 88 8.15 -12.24 6.01
C GLU A 88 7.36 -11.49 7.10
N LEU A 89 6.33 -12.15 7.61
CA LEU A 89 5.46 -11.56 8.61
C LEU A 89 6.21 -11.50 9.95
N CYS A 90 6.32 -10.30 10.53
CA CYS A 90 6.96 -10.07 11.83
C CYS A 90 5.90 -9.72 12.89
N GLU A 91 6.16 -10.06 14.15
CA GLU A 91 5.29 -9.72 15.28
C GLU A 91 5.33 -8.21 15.57
N ALA A 92 4.19 -7.55 15.74
CA ALA A 92 4.16 -6.09 15.96
C ALA A 92 4.84 -5.64 17.27
N SER A 93 5.05 -6.56 18.22
CA SER A 93 5.82 -6.30 19.44
C SER A 93 7.30 -6.01 19.16
N THR A 94 7.82 -6.36 17.99
CA THR A 94 9.22 -6.10 17.59
C THR A 94 9.39 -4.79 16.80
N LEU A 95 8.35 -3.96 16.71
CA LEU A 95 8.45 -2.67 16.02
C LEU A 95 9.49 -1.76 16.68
N PRO A 96 10.25 -0.98 15.89
CA PRO A 96 11.30 -0.10 16.42
C PRO A 96 10.76 1.23 16.97
N PHE A 97 9.43 1.35 17.10
CA PHE A 97 8.73 2.52 17.66
C PHE A 97 7.41 2.09 18.31
N PRO A 98 6.92 2.83 19.32
CA PRO A 98 5.65 2.54 19.96
C PRO A 98 4.47 2.94 19.07
N LEU A 99 3.49 2.04 18.92
CA LEU A 99 2.29 2.28 18.09
C LEU A 99 1.38 3.40 18.62
N ASP A 100 1.45 3.73 19.91
CA ASP A 100 0.64 4.82 20.48
C ASP A 100 0.96 6.17 19.83
N GLN A 101 2.18 6.37 19.30
CA GLN A 101 2.56 7.60 18.59
C GLN A 101 1.80 7.80 17.28
N ILE A 102 1.29 6.73 16.66
CA ILE A 102 0.51 6.81 15.42
C ILE A 102 -0.99 6.69 15.65
N LYS A 103 -1.43 6.32 16.86
CA LYS A 103 -2.84 6.15 17.21
C LYS A 103 -3.64 7.43 16.95
N GLN A 104 -3.16 8.56 17.48
CA GLN A 104 -3.83 9.85 17.34
C GLN A 104 -3.99 10.23 15.86
N HIS A 105 -2.93 10.05 15.05
CA HIS A 105 -2.99 10.28 13.61
C HIS A 105 -4.02 9.39 12.90
N ALA A 106 -4.16 8.12 13.33
CA ALA A 106 -5.15 7.22 12.78
C ALA A 106 -6.58 7.65 13.15
N GLU A 107 -6.82 8.03 14.40
CA GLU A 107 -8.12 8.54 14.86
C GLU A 107 -8.54 9.81 14.13
N ASP A 108 -7.62 10.76 13.97
CA ASP A 108 -7.87 12.02 13.26
C ASP A 108 -8.21 11.78 11.79
N ARG A 109 -7.53 10.80 11.15
CA ARG A 109 -7.77 10.47 9.75
C ARG A 109 -9.07 9.71 9.50
N THR A 110 -9.51 8.90 10.47
CA THR A 110 -10.74 8.10 10.32
C THR A 110 -11.96 8.78 10.92
N GLY A 111 -11.77 9.79 11.75
CA GLY A 111 -12.83 10.40 12.55
C GLY A 111 -13.41 9.45 13.60
N LYS A 112 -12.73 8.34 13.91
CA LYS A 112 -13.15 7.34 14.91
C LYS A 112 -12.21 7.41 16.11
N LYS A 113 -12.74 7.11 17.30
CA LYS A 113 -11.93 6.84 18.50
C LYS A 113 -11.76 5.34 18.66
N TYR A 114 -10.56 4.93 19.06
CA TYR A 114 -10.19 3.53 19.20
C TYR A 114 -9.83 3.24 20.66
N ASP A 115 -10.72 2.56 21.38
CA ASP A 115 -10.44 2.13 22.76
C ASP A 115 -9.34 1.06 22.79
N ILE A 116 -9.27 0.24 21.73
CA ILE A 116 -8.22 -0.75 21.50
C ILE A 116 -7.37 -0.28 20.33
N PHE A 117 -6.04 -0.34 20.45
CA PHE A 117 -5.12 -0.05 19.34
C PHE A 117 -3.88 -0.93 19.44
N ARG A 118 -4.07 -2.22 19.13
CA ARG A 118 -3.03 -3.24 19.35
C ARG A 118 -2.47 -3.73 18.03
N GLY A 119 -1.17 -3.56 17.81
CA GLY A 119 -0.47 -4.18 16.69
C GLY A 119 -0.50 -5.70 16.79
N ILE A 120 -0.73 -6.36 15.67
CA ILE A 120 -0.69 -7.83 15.56
C ILE A 120 0.62 -8.22 14.89
N ASN A 121 0.77 -7.86 13.63
CA ASN A 121 1.93 -8.17 12.83
C ASN A 121 2.19 -7.07 11.81
N TYR A 122 3.39 -7.07 11.24
CA TYR A 122 3.78 -6.14 10.19
C TYR A 122 4.63 -6.80 9.13
N LYS A 123 4.75 -6.09 8.00
CA LYS A 123 5.75 -6.34 6.96
C LYS A 123 6.44 -5.03 6.60
N THR A 124 7.63 -5.12 6.03
CA THR A 124 8.34 -3.98 5.43
C THR A 124 8.60 -4.23 3.95
N GLU A 125 8.83 -3.16 3.19
CA GLU A 125 9.24 -3.28 1.78
C GLU A 125 10.63 -3.88 1.63
N ARG A 126 11.56 -3.50 2.52
CA ARG A 126 12.90 -4.08 2.71
C ARG A 126 13.32 -3.90 4.16
N ASP A 127 14.26 -4.71 4.64
CA ASP A 127 14.71 -4.69 6.04
C ASP A 127 15.40 -3.38 6.47
N GLU A 128 15.93 -2.65 5.48
CA GLU A 128 16.58 -1.34 5.64
C GLU A 128 15.63 -0.16 5.37
N ASP A 129 14.44 -0.42 4.83
CA ASP A 129 13.51 0.64 4.44
C ASP A 129 12.71 1.16 5.64
N ALA A 130 12.40 2.46 5.58
CA ALA A 130 11.61 3.17 6.56
C ALA A 130 10.10 2.85 6.51
N LYS A 131 9.63 1.89 5.69
CA LYS A 131 8.19 1.70 5.43
C LYS A 131 7.66 0.44 6.09
N TYR A 132 6.66 0.61 6.95
CA TYR A 132 6.03 -0.44 7.73
C TYR A 132 4.55 -0.55 7.38
N PHE A 133 4.11 -1.76 7.06
CA PHE A 133 2.72 -2.12 6.82
C PHE A 133 2.24 -2.93 8.00
N ILE A 134 1.45 -2.33 8.89
CA ILE A 134 1.17 -2.85 10.22
C ILE A 134 -0.31 -3.18 10.34
N LYS A 135 -0.63 -4.44 10.62
CA LYS A 135 -2.00 -4.83 10.97
C LYS A 135 -2.25 -4.50 12.44
N VAL A 136 -3.30 -3.72 12.69
CA VAL A 136 -3.69 -3.25 14.02
C VAL A 136 -5.13 -3.66 14.29
N GLN A 137 -5.37 -4.24 15.46
CA GLN A 137 -6.71 -4.48 15.98
C GLN A 137 -7.23 -3.21 16.64
N VAL A 138 -8.45 -2.81 16.28
CA VAL A 138 -9.06 -1.57 16.79
C VAL A 138 -10.37 -1.75 17.56
N SER A 139 -10.92 -2.97 17.62
CA SER A 139 -12.00 -3.32 18.54
C SER A 139 -11.94 -4.79 18.96
N GLU A 140 -12.79 -5.21 19.89
CA GLU A 140 -12.94 -6.62 20.26
C GLU A 140 -13.63 -7.45 19.16
N CYS A 141 -14.19 -6.80 18.14
CA CYS A 141 -14.79 -7.46 16.99
C CYS A 141 -13.70 -8.00 16.05
N ILE A 142 -13.84 -9.26 15.63
CA ILE A 142 -12.93 -9.93 14.70
C ILE A 142 -12.83 -9.27 13.31
N LYS A 143 -13.75 -8.35 12.97
CA LYS A 143 -13.82 -7.65 11.68
C LYS A 143 -13.31 -6.21 11.70
N ASP A 144 -12.79 -5.75 12.84
CA ASP A 144 -12.32 -4.37 12.98
C ASP A 144 -10.79 -4.34 13.13
N HIS A 145 -10.12 -4.55 12.01
CA HIS A 145 -8.69 -4.33 11.88
C HIS A 145 -8.41 -3.21 10.88
N LEU A 146 -7.27 -2.55 11.11
CA LEU A 146 -6.66 -1.62 10.19
C LEU A 146 -5.38 -2.22 9.64
N ILE A 147 -4.99 -1.80 8.45
CA ILE A 147 -3.60 -1.93 8.01
C ILE A 147 -3.06 -0.53 7.84
N LEU A 148 -2.04 -0.17 8.61
CA LEU A 148 -1.41 1.14 8.61
C LEU A 148 -0.17 1.10 7.74
N ARG A 149 0.03 2.12 6.91
CA ARG A 149 1.32 2.41 6.27
C ARG A 149 2.01 3.51 7.06
N VAL A 150 3.14 3.18 7.65
CA VAL A 150 3.92 4.08 8.51
C VAL A 150 5.30 4.26 7.93
N ASP A 151 5.73 5.51 7.79
CA ASP A 151 7.08 5.88 7.41
C ASP A 151 7.87 6.22 8.70
N TYR A 152 9.02 5.58 8.93
CA TYR A 152 9.91 5.75 10.07
C TYR A 152 11.36 5.42 9.71
N ASP A 153 12.20 6.44 9.60
CA ASP A 153 13.59 6.34 9.10
C ASP A 153 14.63 5.92 10.17
N ARG A 154 14.17 5.55 11.38
CA ARG A 154 15.01 5.16 12.54
C ARG A 154 16.08 6.19 12.94
N SER A 155 16.00 7.43 12.45
CA SER A 155 16.92 8.48 12.89
C SER A 155 16.55 8.93 14.31
N PRO A 156 17.52 9.39 15.13
CA PRO A 156 17.29 9.67 16.55
C PRO A 156 16.23 10.75 16.87
N LYS A 157 15.81 11.52 15.86
CA LYS A 157 14.85 12.62 15.99
C LYS A 157 13.57 12.41 15.19
N SER A 158 13.47 11.31 14.44
CA SER A 158 12.30 11.05 13.62
C SER A 158 11.22 10.39 14.45
N ASN A 159 9.98 10.79 14.20
CA ASN A 159 8.79 10.15 14.76
C ASN A 159 8.11 9.36 13.65
N PRO A 160 7.51 8.20 13.97
CA PRO A 160 6.74 7.43 13.00
C PRO A 160 5.58 8.28 12.48
N THR A 161 5.47 8.36 11.16
CA THR A 161 4.45 9.16 10.48
C THR A 161 3.47 8.24 9.78
N LEU A 162 2.18 8.39 10.08
CA LEU A 162 1.12 7.63 9.40
C LEU A 162 0.91 8.19 7.98
N HIS A 163 1.37 7.45 6.98
CA HIS A 163 1.28 7.86 5.58
C HIS A 163 -0.09 7.54 4.98
N ASN A 164 -0.59 6.33 5.20
CA ASN A 164 -1.93 5.91 4.77
C ASN A 164 -2.48 4.78 5.65
N LEU A 165 -3.76 4.43 5.49
CA LEU A 165 -4.38 3.33 6.19
C LEU A 165 -5.49 2.67 5.36
N LEU A 166 -5.66 1.37 5.55
CA LEU A 166 -6.79 0.60 5.05
C LEU A 166 -7.74 0.29 6.20
N LEU A 167 -9.03 0.51 5.95
CA LEU A 167 -10.13 0.26 6.87
C LEU A 167 -10.75 -1.12 6.63
N ASP A 168 -11.60 -1.54 7.58
CA ASP A 168 -12.52 -2.67 7.47
C ASP A 168 -11.82 -3.98 7.10
N LYS A 169 -10.65 -4.21 7.70
CA LYS A 169 -9.85 -5.43 7.52
C LYS A 169 -10.15 -6.46 8.58
N THR A 170 -9.85 -7.71 8.25
CA THR A 170 -9.96 -8.85 9.16
C THR A 170 -8.59 -9.36 9.58
N LEU A 171 -8.56 -10.21 10.60
CA LEU A 171 -7.35 -10.90 11.02
C LEU A 171 -6.72 -11.73 9.88
N GLN A 172 -7.54 -12.30 8.99
CA GLN A 172 -7.10 -13.19 7.92
C GLN A 172 -6.67 -12.46 6.65
N ASP A 173 -7.03 -11.19 6.49
CA ASP A 173 -6.65 -10.44 5.30
C ASP A 173 -5.12 -10.31 5.22
N PRO A 174 -4.48 -10.57 4.07
CA PRO A 174 -3.04 -10.43 3.97
C PRO A 174 -2.62 -8.96 4.14
N ILE A 175 -1.40 -8.76 4.67
CA ILE A 175 -0.75 -7.45 4.58
C ILE A 175 -0.23 -7.30 3.15
N GLU A 176 -0.89 -6.44 2.39
CA GLU A 176 -0.48 -6.04 1.05
C GLU A 176 0.24 -4.70 1.08
N TYR A 177 1.05 -4.47 0.05
CA TYR A 177 1.66 -3.17 -0.19
C TYR A 177 0.61 -2.21 -0.76
N PHE A 178 0.65 -0.96 -0.30
CA PHE A 178 -0.17 0.13 -0.81
C PHE A 178 0.52 1.47 -0.60
N GLU A 179 0.15 2.45 -1.42
CA GLU A 179 0.57 3.84 -1.24
C GLU A 179 -0.38 4.57 -0.28
#